data_AF-A0A2K2V565-F1
#
_entry.id   AF-A0A2K2V565-F1
#
_cell.length_a   1.000
_cell.length_b   1.000
_cell.length_c   1.000
_cell.angle_alpha   90.00
_cell.angle_beta   90.00
_cell.angle_gamma   90.00
#
_symmetry.space_group_name_H-M   'P 1'
#
loop_
_entity.id
_entity.type
_entity.pdbx_description
1 polymer ?
#
loop_
_entity_poly.entity_id
_entity_poly.type
_entity_poly.pdbx_seq_one_letter_code
_entity_poly.pdbx_strand_id
1 'polypeptide(L)' 'MCHGKPTFKGTRVLVSDVIELLAAGLSPEEIIRDYYPSLNKEMIREALEWAAKIIRGEHYVKYTELPA' A
#
# COMPACT_ATOMS: atom_id res chain seq x y z
N MET A 1 -4.84 8.00 5.90
CA MET A 1 -6.13 7.35 5.60
C MET A 1 -6.87 8.22 4.60
N CYS A 2 -6.95 7.77 3.35
CA CYS A 2 -7.79 8.39 2.34
C CYS A 2 -9.11 7.61 2.31
N HIS A 3 -10.18 8.20 2.86
CA HIS A 3 -11.51 7.56 2.93
C HIS A 3 -11.52 6.19 3.64
N GLY A 4 -10.78 6.04 4.74
CA GLY A 4 -10.67 4.78 5.47
C GLY A 4 -9.73 3.74 4.84
N LYS A 5 -9.15 4.04 3.67
CA LYS A 5 -8.15 3.17 3.04
C LYS A 5 -6.74 3.42 3.61
N PRO A 6 -5.93 2.36 3.80
CA PRO A 6 -4.54 2.45 4.24
C PRO A 6 -3.68 3.27 3.27
N THR A 7 -2.86 4.17 3.82
CA THR A 7 -1.94 5.02 3.06
C THR A 7 -0.55 4.94 3.66
N PHE A 8 0.49 5.08 2.84
CA PHE A 8 1.85 5.18 3.36
C PHE A 8 2.01 6.44 4.23
N LYS A 9 2.66 6.29 5.39
CA LYS A 9 2.83 7.36 6.37
C LYS A 9 3.49 8.59 5.73
N GLY A 10 2.93 9.77 5.98
CA GLY A 10 3.44 11.03 5.43
C GLY A 10 3.10 11.24 3.95
N THR A 11 2.33 10.34 3.33
CA THR A 11 1.90 10.46 1.94
C THR A 11 0.37 10.29 1.82
N ARG A 12 -0.15 10.60 0.63
CA ARG A 12 -1.52 10.24 0.23
C ARG A 12 -1.56 9.04 -0.73
N VAL A 13 -0.46 8.30 -0.85
CA VAL A 13 -0.39 7.13 -1.71
C VAL A 13 -1.09 5.98 -1.01
N LEU A 14 -2.02 5.32 -1.69
CA LEU A 14 -2.73 4.16 -1.15
C LEU A 14 -1.83 2.93 -1.21
N VAL A 15 -1.95 2.08 -0.19
CA VAL A 15 -1.25 0.77 -0.19
C VAL A 15 -1.77 -0.11 -1.33
N SER A 16 -3.06 -0.02 -1.67
CA SER A 16 -3.67 -0.75 -2.79
C SER A 16 -2.99 -0.43 -4.11
N ASP A 17 -2.74 0.85 -4.41
CA ASP A 17 -2.22 1.27 -5.72
C ASP A 17 -0.81 0.71 -5.94
N VAL A 18 0.02 0.71 -4.89
CA VAL A 18 1.36 0.10 -4.95
C VAL A 18 1.28 -1.41 -5.14
N ILE A 19 0.34 -2.10 -4.48
CA ILE A 19 0.14 -3.55 -4.66
C ILE A 19 -0.33 -3.86 -6.09
N GLU A 20 -1.21 -3.04 -6.68
CA GLU A 20 -1.66 -3.18 -8.07
C GLU A 20 -0.51 -3.02 -9.07
N LEU A 21 0.37 -2.03 -8.86
CA LEU A 21 1.56 -1.85 -9.71
C LEU A 21 2.55 -3.02 -9.59
N LEU A 22 2.76 -3.53 -8.37
CA LEU A 22 3.58 -4.74 -8.17
C LEU A 22 2.95 -5.96 -8.86
N ALA A 23 1.62 -6.12 -8.78
CA ALA A 23 0.90 -7.18 -9.47
C ALA A 23 0.97 -7.06 -11.00
N ALA A 24 1.08 -5.84 -11.52
CA ALA A 24 1.33 -5.55 -12.94
C ALA A 24 2.78 -5.84 -13.39
N GLY A 25 3.65 -6.27 -12.47
CA GLY A 25 5.02 -6.68 -12.77
C GLY A 25 6.07 -5.58 -12.66
N LEU A 26 5.71 -4.40 -12.15
CA LEU A 26 6.69 -3.32 -11.93
C LEU A 26 7.57 -3.63 -10.71
N SER A 27 8.84 -3.27 -10.81
CA SER A 27 9.77 -3.32 -9.69
C SER A 27 9.52 -2.17 -8.70
N PRO A 28 9.87 -2.33 -7.40
CA PRO A 28 9.82 -1.24 -6.43
C PRO A 28 10.58 0.02 -6.90
N GLU A 29 11.68 -0.15 -7.62
CA GLU A 29 12.49 0.92 -8.19
C GLU A 29 11.70 1.72 -9.23
N GLU A 30 10.99 1.05 -10.13
CA GLU A 30 10.14 1.69 -11.14
C GLU A 30 8.95 2.41 -10.49
N ILE A 31 8.32 1.79 -9.49
CA ILE A 31 7.20 2.40 -8.76
C ILE A 31 7.64 3.70 -8.09
N ILE A 32 8.80 3.71 -7.42
CA ILE A 32 9.33 4.91 -6.76
C ILE A 32 9.71 5.97 -7.80
N ARG A 33 10.41 5.58 -8.86
CA ARG A 33 10.93 6.53 -9.86
C ARG A 33 9.81 7.16 -10.69
N ASP A 34 8.87 6.35 -11.16
CA ASP A 34 7.95 6.73 -12.23
C ASP A 34 6.55 7.13 -11.72
N TYR A 35 6.16 6.67 -10.51
CA TYR A 35 4.81 6.90 -9.97
C TYR A 35 4.81 7.65 -8.64
N TYR A 36 5.62 7.20 -7.67
CA TYR A 36 5.58 7.70 -6.30
C TYR A 36 6.98 8.03 -5.73
N PRO A 37 7.61 9.14 -6.16
CA PRO A 37 8.95 9.54 -5.68
C PRO A 37 9.04 9.85 -4.18
N SER A 38 7.89 9.98 -3.51
CA SER A 38 7.82 10.17 -2.05
C SER A 38 7.93 8.87 -1.26
N LEU A 39 7.93 7.71 -1.92
CA LEU A 39 8.13 6.40 -1.30
C LEU A 39 9.61 5.98 -1.36
N ASN A 40 9.94 5.02 -0.51
CA ASN A 40 11.21 4.29 -0.59
C ASN A 40 10.94 2.78 -0.52
N LYS A 41 11.98 1.97 -0.77
CA LYS A 41 11.84 0.51 -0.82
C LYS A 41 11.37 -0.10 0.50
N GLU A 42 11.83 0.44 1.63
CA GLU A 42 11.43 -0.04 2.96
C GLU A 42 9.94 0.19 3.21
N MET A 43 9.41 1.34 2.80
CA MET A 43 7.97 1.63 2.88
C MET A 43 7.16 0.59 2.11
N ILE A 44 7.58 0.24 0.89
CA ILE A 44 6.92 -0.80 0.07
C ILE A 44 7.01 -2.17 0.74
N ARG A 45 8.19 -2.54 1.27
CA ARG A 45 8.39 -3.80 1.99
C ARG A 45 7.49 -3.90 3.23
N GLU A 46 7.47 -2.87 4.07
CA GLU A 46 6.62 -2.79 5.27
C GLU A 46 5.14 -2.91 4.91
N ALA A 47 4.71 -2.30 3.79
CA ALA A 47 3.34 -2.41 3.32
C ALA A 47 2.96 -3.84 2.91
N LEU A 48 3.86 -4.56 2.23
CA LEU A 48 3.65 -5.98 1.88
C LEU A 48 3.62 -6.87 3.12
N GLU A 49 4.51 -6.66 4.08
CA GLU A 49 4.50 -7.40 5.34
C GLU A 49 3.22 -7.16 6.14
N TRP A 50 2.77 -5.91 6.20
CA TRP A 50 1.52 -5.53 6.84
C TRP A 50 0.32 -6.18 6.14
N ALA A 51 0.26 -6.13 4.80
CA ALA A 51 -0.78 -6.80 4.03
C ALA A 51 -0.80 -8.32 4.28
N ALA A 52 0.37 -8.96 4.33
CA ALA A 52 0.48 -10.38 4.63
C ALA A 52 0.00 -10.74 6.05
N LYS A 53 0.29 -9.90 7.05
CA LYS A 53 -0.22 -10.06 8.43
C LYS A 53 -1.75 -10.01 8.48
N ILE A 54 -2.36 -9.12 7.71
CA ILE A 54 -3.83 -9.02 7.63
C ILE A 54 -4.43 -10.28 7.01
N ILE A 55 -3.86 -10.75 5.89
CA ILE A 55 -4.34 -11.95 5.20
C ILE A 55 -4.23 -13.19 6.10
N ARG A 56 -3.19 -13.27 6.94
CA ARG A 56 -3.04 -14.34 7.94
C ARG A 56 -3.97 -14.18 9.17
N GLY A 57 -4.70 -13.07 9.28
CA GLY A 57 -5.54 -12.78 10.45
C GLY A 57 -4.76 -12.34 11.69
N GLU A 58 -3.47 -12.02 11.56
CA GLU A 58 -2.61 -11.53 12.65
C GLU A 58 -2.85 -10.03 12.94
N HIS A 59 -3.54 -9.33 12.04
CA HIS A 59 -3.86 -7.91 12.17
C HIS A 59 -5.26 -7.62 11.62
N TYR A 60 -6.10 -6.93 12.41
CA TYR A 60 -7.46 -6.57 12.01
C TYR A 60 -7.53 -5.13 11.50
N VAL A 61 -8.06 -4.94 10.29
CA VAL A 61 -8.32 -3.61 9.72
C VAL A 61 -9.82 -3.38 9.68
N LYS A 62 -10.28 -2.25 10.25
CA LYS A 62 -11.65 -1.81 10.04
C LYS A 62 -11.75 -1.13 8.68
N TYR A 63 -12.33 -1.81 7.69
CA TYR A 63 -12.79 -1.16 6.48
C TYR A 63 -14.11 -0.46 6.81
N THR A 64 -14.11 0.87 6.84
CA THR A 64 -15.37 1.61 6.84
C THR A 64 -15.91 1.53 5.43
N GLU A 65 -17.04 0.84 5.24
CA GLU A 65 -17.74 0.76 3.96
C GLU A 65 -17.93 2.18 3.40
N LEU A 66 -17.30 2.47 2.26
CA LEU A 66 -17.74 3.58 1.42
C LEU A 66 -18.91 3.03 0.60
N PRO A 67 -20.07 3.69 0.60
CA PRO A 67 -21.16 3.30 -0.28
C PRO A 67 -20.65 3.28 -1.73
N ALA A 68 -21.02 2.21 -2.43
CA ALA A 68 -20.78 2.04 -3.86
C ALA A 68 -21.32 3.22 -4.68
#